data_AF-A0A7S2EH85-F1
#
_entry.id   AF-A0A7S2EH85-F1
#
_cell.length_a   1.000
_cell.length_b   1.000
_cell.length_c   1.000
_cell.angle_alpha   90.00
_cell.angle_beta   90.00
_cell.angle_gamma   90.00
#
_symmetry.space_group_name_H-M   'P 1'
#
loop_
_entity.id
_entity.type
_entity.pdbx_description
1 polymer ?
#
loop_
_entity_poly.entity_id
_entity_poly.type
_entity_poly.pdbx_seq_one_letter_code
_entity_poly.pdbx_strand_id
1 'polypeptide(L)'
;SPSSSSSSSSSIVDVPTEPIAGMRPGTSGLRKKVEVWQGVDDESNANYVENFIQSLLDTAVSNNGGDMLDTVIVAGDGRYFNDEAMQIICRVLAGNGVSNVWVPRGGIMSTPAVSAAIRT
;
A
#
# COMPACT_ATOMS: atom_id res chain seq x y z
N SER A 1 -6.29 31.25 21.98
CA SER A 1 -7.47 30.71 21.28
C SER A 1 -7.44 29.20 21.38
N PRO A 2 -8.48 28.50 21.85
CA PRO A 2 -8.50 27.05 21.83
C PRO A 2 -8.83 26.59 20.41
N SER A 3 -7.91 25.87 19.79
CA SER A 3 -8.10 25.19 18.50
C SER A 3 -9.07 24.03 18.70
N SER A 4 -10.26 24.14 18.12
CA SER A 4 -11.26 23.08 18.04
C SER A 4 -10.72 21.91 17.22
N SER A 5 -10.34 20.83 17.90
CA SER A 5 -9.97 19.55 17.31
C SER A 5 -11.24 18.85 16.81
N SER A 6 -11.47 18.93 15.49
CA SER A 6 -12.53 18.16 14.84
C SER A 6 -12.05 16.71 14.69
N SER A 7 -12.62 15.80 15.47
CA SER A 7 -12.34 14.36 15.36
C SER A 7 -13.10 13.80 14.16
N SER A 8 -12.43 13.68 13.02
CA SER A 8 -12.97 12.94 11.87
C SER A 8 -12.93 11.45 12.18
N SER A 9 -14.10 10.81 12.30
CA SER A 9 -14.21 9.36 12.43
C SER A 9 -13.96 8.69 11.08
N SER A 10 -12.91 7.87 10.98
CA SER A 10 -12.70 6.99 9.83
C SER A 10 -13.40 5.66 10.07
N SER A 11 -14.17 5.16 9.10
CA SER A 11 -14.81 3.84 9.13
C SER A 11 -14.10 2.87 8.19
N ILE A 12 -13.98 1.61 8.60
CA ILE A 12 -13.51 0.52 7.74
C ILE A 12 -14.67 0.12 6.81
N VAL A 13 -14.38 -0.08 5.52
CA VAL A 13 -15.35 -0.48 4.50
C VAL A 13 -14.78 -1.60 3.65
N ASP A 14 -15.62 -2.58 3.33
CA ASP A 14 -15.31 -3.60 2.34
C ASP A 14 -15.70 -3.09 0.95
N VAL A 15 -14.76 -3.12 0.01
CA VAL A 15 -14.96 -2.68 -1.37
C VAL A 15 -14.99 -3.92 -2.28
N PRO A 16 -16.12 -4.24 -2.94
CA PRO A 16 -16.17 -5.35 -3.88
C PRO A 16 -15.26 -5.09 -5.08
N THR A 17 -14.50 -6.10 -5.47
CA THR A 17 -13.51 -6.03 -6.56
C THR A 17 -13.41 -7.38 -7.26
N GLU A 18 -12.82 -7.40 -8.45
CA GLU A 18 -12.61 -8.63 -9.24
C GLU A 18 -11.10 -8.96 -9.34
N PRO A 19 -10.70 -10.24 -9.42
CA PRO A 19 -9.31 -10.61 -9.63
C PRO A 19 -8.78 -10.09 -10.97
N ILE A 20 -7.61 -9.42 -10.92
CA ILE A 20 -6.97 -8.84 -12.11
C ILE A 20 -5.84 -9.74 -12.58
N ALA A 21 -5.86 -10.12 -13.85
CA ALA A 21 -4.85 -11.00 -14.43
C ALA A 21 -3.45 -10.36 -14.48
N GLY A 22 -2.41 -11.18 -14.31
CA GLY A 22 -1.03 -10.75 -14.54
C GLY A 22 -0.41 -9.91 -13.42
N MET A 23 -0.97 -9.92 -12.21
CA MET A 23 -0.40 -9.35 -10.98
C MET A 23 0.69 -10.23 -10.34
N ARG A 24 1.55 -10.87 -11.15
CA ARG A 24 2.64 -11.72 -10.65
C ARG A 24 3.94 -10.91 -10.55
N PRO A 25 4.47 -10.62 -9.35
CA PRO A 25 5.73 -9.90 -9.23
C PRO A 25 6.89 -10.74 -9.76
N GLY A 26 7.84 -10.09 -10.43
CA GLY A 26 9.12 -10.68 -10.83
C GLY A 26 10.18 -10.55 -9.73
N THR A 27 11.43 -10.85 -10.06
CA THR A 27 12.57 -10.77 -9.13
C THR A 27 12.80 -9.37 -8.55
N SER A 28 12.34 -8.32 -9.25
CA SER A 28 12.46 -6.92 -8.83
C SER A 28 11.08 -6.27 -8.57
N GLY A 29 10.08 -7.07 -8.22
CA GLY A 29 8.71 -6.62 -8.00
C GLY A 29 7.84 -6.64 -9.26
N LEU A 30 6.61 -6.13 -9.14
CA LEU A 30 5.67 -6.00 -10.26
C LEU A 30 5.93 -4.68 -10.99
N ARG A 31 6.17 -4.76 -12.31
CA ARG A 31 6.39 -3.58 -13.16
C ARG A 31 5.33 -3.53 -14.25
N LYS A 32 4.60 -2.42 -14.30
CA LYS A 32 3.57 -2.10 -15.30
C LYS A 32 3.69 -0.63 -15.68
N LYS A 33 3.02 -0.26 -16.76
CA LYS A 33 2.85 1.16 -17.15
C LYS A 33 2.05 1.89 -16.08
N VAL A 34 2.24 3.20 -15.96
CA VAL A 34 1.59 3.98 -14.90
C VAL A 34 0.07 4.01 -15.07
N GLU A 35 -0.42 3.99 -16.31
CA GLU A 35 -1.84 3.98 -16.63
C GLU A 35 -2.55 2.73 -16.09
N VAL A 36 -1.84 1.59 -16.03
CA VAL A 36 -2.33 0.35 -15.41
C VAL A 36 -2.47 0.53 -13.89
N TRP A 37 -1.45 1.13 -13.26
CA TRP A 37 -1.47 1.39 -11.82
C TRP A 37 -2.53 2.41 -11.43
N GLN A 38 -2.79 3.38 -12.30
CA GLN A 38 -3.84 4.38 -12.13
C GLN A 38 -5.25 3.81 -12.44
N GLY A 39 -5.33 2.62 -13.04
CA GLY A 39 -6.61 2.03 -13.45
C GLY A 39 -7.33 2.79 -14.56
N VAL A 40 -6.58 3.53 -15.38
CA VAL A 40 -7.13 4.39 -16.45
C VAL A 40 -6.97 3.80 -17.85
N ASP A 41 -6.22 2.69 -17.98
CA ASP A 41 -6.02 2.02 -19.26
C ASP A 41 -7.18 1.08 -19.64
N ASP A 42 -7.76 0.40 -18.65
CA ASP A 42 -8.87 -0.54 -18.79
C ASP A 42 -9.73 -0.52 -17.53
N GLU A 43 -11.06 -0.61 -17.69
CA GLU A 43 -12.02 -0.60 -16.57
C GLU A 43 -11.76 -1.72 -15.56
N SER A 44 -11.26 -2.87 -16.03
CA SER A 44 -10.89 -3.99 -15.17
C SER A 44 -9.74 -3.66 -14.20
N ASN A 45 -8.98 -2.60 -14.44
CA ASN A 45 -7.86 -2.17 -13.59
C ASN A 45 -8.24 -1.11 -12.55
N ALA A 46 -9.53 -0.79 -12.35
CA ALA A 46 -9.96 0.29 -11.46
C ALA A 46 -9.41 0.20 -10.02
N ASN A 47 -9.18 -1.01 -9.50
CA ASN A 47 -8.64 -1.28 -8.15
C ASN A 47 -7.24 -1.90 -8.19
N TYR A 48 -6.40 -1.53 -9.17
CA TYR A 48 -5.13 -2.24 -9.42
C TYR A 48 -4.17 -2.17 -8.23
N VAL A 49 -4.02 -1.02 -7.59
CA VAL A 49 -3.15 -0.85 -6.41
C VAL A 49 -3.72 -1.61 -5.22
N GLU A 50 -5.01 -1.43 -4.94
CA GLU A 50 -5.73 -2.03 -3.83
C GLU A 50 -5.63 -3.55 -3.86
N ASN A 51 -5.98 -4.16 -5.00
CA ASN A 51 -5.97 -5.61 -5.17
C ASN A 51 -4.55 -6.17 -5.01
N PHE A 52 -3.54 -5.48 -5.57
CA PHE A 52 -2.15 -5.94 -5.46
C PHE A 52 -1.66 -5.90 -4.02
N ILE A 53 -1.96 -4.83 -3.29
CA ILE A 53 -1.55 -4.65 -1.88
C ILE A 53 -2.31 -5.59 -0.96
N GLN A 54 -3.61 -5.78 -1.15
CA GLN A 54 -4.40 -6.77 -0.42
C GLN A 54 -3.80 -8.17 -0.61
N SER A 55 -3.49 -8.56 -1.85
CA SER A 55 -2.88 -9.86 -2.16
C SER A 55 -1.51 -10.04 -1.48
N LEU A 56 -0.69 -8.98 -1.42
CA LEU A 56 0.59 -9.00 -0.71
C LEU A 56 0.39 -9.18 0.80
N LEU A 57 -0.60 -8.49 1.38
CA LEU A 57 -0.90 -8.58 2.80
C LEU A 57 -1.40 -9.98 3.16
N ASP A 58 -2.36 -10.52 2.40
CA ASP A 58 -2.91 -11.87 2.59
C ASP A 58 -1.79 -12.93 2.55
N THR A 59 -0.87 -12.78 1.61
CA THR A 59 0.30 -13.66 1.49
C THR A 59 1.24 -13.52 2.69
N ALA A 60 1.51 -12.30 3.14
CA ALA A 60 2.40 -12.03 4.28
C ALA A 60 1.81 -12.61 5.58
N VAL A 61 0.52 -12.38 5.83
CA VAL A 61 -0.22 -12.89 7.00
C VAL A 61 -0.23 -14.42 7.01
N SER A 62 -0.53 -15.04 5.86
CA SER A 62 -0.49 -16.51 5.71
C SER A 62 0.90 -17.08 6.04
N ASN A 63 1.97 -16.40 5.60
CA ASN A 63 3.34 -16.80 5.90
C ASN A 63 3.80 -16.46 7.33
N ASN A 64 3.04 -15.61 8.04
CA ASN A 64 3.30 -15.18 9.42
C ASN A 64 2.37 -15.86 10.43
N GLY A 65 2.01 -17.12 10.19
CA GLY A 65 1.18 -17.90 11.12
C GLY A 65 -0.27 -17.40 11.27
N GLY A 66 -0.73 -16.53 10.38
CA GLY A 66 -2.04 -15.88 10.45
C GLY A 66 -2.04 -14.55 11.21
N ASP A 67 -0.89 -14.13 11.75
CA ASP A 67 -0.78 -12.87 12.48
C ASP A 67 -0.54 -11.69 11.54
N MET A 68 -1.20 -10.57 11.83
CA MET A 68 -1.03 -9.31 11.10
C MET A 68 0.38 -8.73 11.32
N LEU A 69 0.85 -7.97 10.34
CA LEU A 69 2.13 -7.27 10.43
C LEU A 69 2.03 -6.11 11.44
N ASP A 70 2.94 -6.07 12.42
CA ASP A 70 2.98 -4.99 13.42
C ASP A 70 3.39 -3.64 12.84
N THR A 71 4.39 -3.64 11.96
CA THR A 71 4.92 -2.42 11.32
C THR A 71 5.21 -2.67 9.85
N VAL A 72 4.73 -1.78 8.99
CA VAL A 72 5.00 -1.78 7.55
C VAL A 72 5.63 -0.46 7.14
N ILE A 73 6.75 -0.51 6.42
CA ILE A 73 7.39 0.66 5.83
C ILE A 73 6.85 0.84 4.40
N VAL A 74 6.34 2.02 4.08
CA VAL A 74 5.86 2.38 2.74
C VAL A 74 6.72 3.51 2.21
N ALA A 75 7.48 3.25 1.15
CA ALA A 75 8.37 4.22 0.53
C ALA A 75 8.55 3.94 -0.96
N GLY A 76 8.92 4.98 -1.70
CA GLY A 76 9.31 4.87 -3.10
C GLY A 76 10.50 5.78 -3.45
N ASP A 77 10.66 6.02 -4.74
CA ASP A 77 11.74 6.82 -5.31
C ASP A 77 11.31 8.22 -5.79
N GLY A 78 10.04 8.59 -5.53
CA GLY A 78 9.49 9.91 -5.86
C GLY A 78 9.05 10.06 -7.33
N ARG A 79 8.91 8.95 -8.07
CA ARG A 79 8.34 8.98 -9.42
C ARG A 79 6.89 9.48 -9.45
N TYR A 80 6.41 9.83 -10.64
CA TYR A 80 5.00 10.13 -10.85
C TYR A 80 4.10 8.98 -10.34
N PHE A 81 2.95 9.34 -9.76
CA PHE A 81 2.00 8.46 -9.05
C PHE A 81 2.47 7.91 -7.67
N ASN A 82 3.69 8.23 -7.22
CA ASN A 82 4.19 7.74 -5.93
C ASN A 82 3.30 8.14 -4.74
N ASP A 83 2.99 9.42 -4.61
CA ASP A 83 2.24 9.93 -3.46
C ASP A 83 0.81 9.39 -3.42
N GLU A 84 0.15 9.31 -4.59
CA GLU A 84 -1.19 8.74 -4.72
C GLU A 84 -1.21 7.25 -4.37
N ALA A 85 -0.29 6.47 -4.93
CA ALA A 85 -0.16 5.05 -4.60
C ALA A 85 0.10 4.83 -3.10
N MET A 86 0.96 5.65 -2.48
CA MET A 86 1.25 5.57 -1.05
C MET A 86 0.01 5.84 -0.19
N GLN A 87 -0.83 6.80 -0.56
CA GLN A 87 -2.08 7.07 0.15
C GLN A 87 -3.05 5.88 0.05
N ILE A 88 -3.15 5.25 -1.12
CA ILE A 88 -3.96 4.05 -1.33
C ILE A 88 -3.43 2.90 -0.45
N ILE A 89 -2.11 2.64 -0.51
CA ILE A 89 -1.45 1.62 0.31
C ILE A 89 -1.77 1.84 1.79
N CYS A 90 -1.59 3.06 2.30
CA CYS A 90 -1.86 3.36 3.71
C CYS A 90 -3.30 3.08 4.12
N ARG A 91 -4.28 3.37 3.25
CA ARG A 91 -5.71 3.07 3.53
C ARG A 91 -5.97 1.58 3.57
N VAL A 92 -5.42 0.81 2.64
CA VAL A 92 -5.55 -0.66 2.63
C VAL A 92 -4.89 -1.27 3.87
N LEU A 93 -3.68 -0.85 4.22
CA LEU A 93 -2.99 -1.31 5.44
C LEU A 93 -3.80 -1.01 6.70
N ALA A 94 -4.30 0.23 6.84
CA ALA A 94 -5.13 0.61 7.98
C ALA A 94 -6.46 -0.15 8.03
N GLY A 95 -7.11 -0.37 6.88
CA GLY A 95 -8.36 -1.14 6.77
C GLY A 95 -8.21 -2.60 7.18
N ASN A 96 -7.03 -3.19 6.97
CA ASN A 96 -6.69 -4.55 7.39
C ASN A 96 -6.18 -4.64 8.84
N GLY A 97 -6.03 -3.51 9.54
CA GLY A 97 -5.58 -3.49 10.94
C GLY A 97 -4.07 -3.57 11.14
N VAL A 98 -3.26 -3.13 10.17
CA VAL A 98 -1.82 -2.92 10.39
C VAL A 98 -1.61 -1.84 11.43
N SER A 99 -0.92 -2.18 12.53
CA SER A 99 -0.81 -1.31 13.71
C SER A 99 0.03 -0.05 13.43
N ASN A 100 1.13 -0.17 12.70
CA ASN A 100 2.04 0.94 12.42
C ASN A 100 2.42 1.00 10.94
N VAL A 101 2.25 2.17 10.33
CA VAL A 101 2.72 2.45 8.97
C VAL A 101 3.78 3.54 9.03
N TRP A 102 5.02 3.21 8.63
CA TRP A 102 6.12 4.15 8.58
C TRP A 102 6.28 4.70 7.18
N VAL A 103 6.16 6.02 7.06
CA VAL A 103 6.31 6.75 5.81
C VAL A 103 7.48 7.73 5.95
N PRO A 104 8.55 7.62 5.15
CA PRO A 104 9.64 8.57 5.17
C PRO A 104 9.16 9.95 4.72
N ARG A 105 9.85 11.00 5.18
CA ARG A 105 9.52 12.37 4.79
C ARG A 105 9.56 12.52 3.26
N GLY A 106 8.45 12.99 2.69
CA GLY A 106 8.29 13.15 1.24
C GLY A 106 8.12 11.83 0.48
N GLY A 107 7.87 10.72 1.17
CA GLY A 107 7.63 9.41 0.56
C GLY A 107 8.88 8.77 -0.08
N ILE A 108 10.06 9.36 0.10
CA ILE A 108 11.29 8.93 -0.57
C ILE A 108 12.21 8.20 0.41
N MET A 109 12.58 6.97 0.05
CA MET A 109 13.62 6.21 0.73
C MET A 109 14.25 5.23 -0.25
N SER A 110 15.58 5.17 -0.30
CA SER A 110 16.27 4.22 -1.19
C SER A 110 16.06 2.79 -0.73
N THR A 111 16.09 1.82 -1.64
CA THR A 111 15.97 0.39 -1.30
C THR A 111 16.98 -0.07 -0.23
N PRO A 112 18.27 0.34 -0.28
CA PRO A 112 19.21 0.03 0.81
C PRO A 112 18.79 0.62 2.16
N ALA A 113 18.25 1.85 2.17
CA ALA A 113 17.78 2.48 3.40
C ALA A 113 16.53 1.77 3.97
N VAL A 114 15.57 1.40 3.12
CA VAL A 114 14.41 0.57 3.52
C VAL A 114 14.90 -0.74 4.13
N SER A 115 15.84 -1.42 3.47
CA SER A 115 16.39 -2.69 3.97
C SER A 115 17.11 -2.54 5.31
N ALA A 116 17.75 -1.41 5.58
CA ALA A 116 18.38 -1.13 6.87
C ALA A 116 17.32 -0.89 7.95
N ALA A 117 16.28 -0.09 7.67
CA ALA A 117 15.25 0.29 8.64
C ALA A 117 14.32 -0.86 9.04
N ILE A 118 14.08 -1.84 8.17
CA ILE A 118 13.27 -3.03 8.55
C ILE A 118 14.01 -3.92 9.58
N ARG A 119 15.34 -3.79 9.71
CA ARG A 119 16.15 -4.61 10.62
C ARG A 119 16.41 -3.95 11.98
N THR A 120 15.93 -2.72 12.20
CA THR A 120 16.11 -1.97 13.44
C THR A 120 14.90 -2.14 14.35
#